data_AF-S4HXC4-F1
#
_entry.id   AF-S4HXC4-F1
#
_cell.length_a   1.000
_cell.length_b   1.000
_cell.length_c   1.000
_cell.angle_alpha   90.00
_cell.angle_beta   90.00
_cell.angle_gamma   90.00
#
_symmetry.space_group_name_H-M   'P 1'
#
loop_
_entity.id
_entity.type
_entity.pdbx_description
1 polymer ?
#
loop_
_entity_poly.entity_id
_entity_poly.type
_entity_poly.pdbx_seq_one_letter_code
_entity_poly.pdbx_strand_id
1 'polypeptide(L)'
;VSGVAAAWAFAHNEDLNKQAIFELAAAIEGHPDNVAPAVFGGLTTSWKNGEEFHTVRYNVSKKIRATIFVPNFTLSTQMARQALPEKVPYADAVFNVSRACLLPIAFGDFGDFSAKTTLSRNDLLFTATQDSIHQPYRASLMQPTWDLVKTLRDAGFAAAISGAGSCAAVFYEE
;
A
#
# COMPACT_ATOMS: atom_id res chain seq x y z
N VAL A 1 -10.96 12.13 1.96
CA VAL A 1 -10.49 12.88 0.76
C VAL A 1 -11.63 13.53 0.00
N SER A 2 -12.58 12.78 -0.58
CA SER A 2 -13.64 13.36 -1.44
C SER A 2 -14.48 14.44 -0.76
N GLY A 3 -14.81 14.27 0.53
CA GLY A 3 -15.53 15.31 1.30
C GLY A 3 -14.73 16.62 1.44
N VAL A 4 -13.43 16.52 1.67
CA VAL A 4 -12.53 17.70 1.76
C VAL A 4 -12.41 18.37 0.39
N ALA A 5 -12.25 17.59 -0.69
CA ALA A 5 -12.21 18.12 -2.05
C ALA A 5 -13.53 18.81 -2.44
N ALA A 6 -14.68 18.24 -2.07
CA ALA A 6 -15.98 18.85 -2.30
C ALA A 6 -16.11 20.17 -1.53
N ALA A 7 -15.71 20.22 -0.26
CA ALA A 7 -15.71 21.45 0.53
C ALA A 7 -14.84 22.55 -0.09
N TRP A 8 -13.65 22.20 -0.60
CA TRP A 8 -12.78 23.14 -1.33
C TRP A 8 -13.52 23.73 -2.54
N ALA A 9 -14.11 22.87 -3.37
CA ALA A 9 -14.81 23.27 -4.59
C ALA A 9 -16.06 24.13 -4.32
N PHE A 10 -16.72 23.98 -3.16
CA PHE A 10 -17.83 24.85 -2.78
C PHE A 10 -17.39 26.19 -2.19
N ALA A 11 -16.22 26.23 -1.54
CA ALA A 11 -15.71 27.43 -0.88
C ALA A 11 -14.88 28.33 -1.81
N HIS A 12 -14.37 27.80 -2.93
CA HIS A 12 -13.47 28.50 -3.85
C HIS A 12 -13.93 28.33 -5.30
N ASN A 13 -13.69 29.34 -6.13
CA ASN A 13 -13.93 29.29 -7.59
C ASN A 13 -12.67 28.92 -8.39
N GLU A 14 -11.69 28.30 -7.74
CA GLU A 14 -10.40 27.91 -8.33
C GLU A 14 -10.28 26.39 -8.48
N ASP A 15 -9.27 25.94 -9.21
CA ASP A 15 -8.91 24.53 -9.30
C ASP A 15 -8.62 23.93 -7.91
N LEU A 16 -8.77 22.61 -7.80
CA LEU A 16 -8.48 21.89 -6.54
C LEU A 16 -7.01 22.04 -6.15
N ASN A 17 -6.77 22.66 -4.99
CA ASN A 17 -5.45 22.64 -4.37
C ASN A 17 -5.20 21.27 -3.70
N LYS A 18 -4.57 20.36 -4.44
CA LYS A 18 -4.26 19.01 -3.97
C LYS A 18 -3.41 19.00 -2.69
N GLN A 19 -2.49 19.95 -2.53
CA GLN A 19 -1.65 20.00 -1.34
C GLN A 19 -2.48 20.34 -0.09
N ALA A 20 -3.32 21.37 -0.17
CA ALA A 20 -4.22 21.74 0.93
C ALA A 20 -5.21 20.60 1.27
N ILE A 21 -5.74 19.93 0.25
CA ILE A 21 -6.62 18.76 0.44
C ILE A 21 -5.88 17.63 1.15
N PHE A 22 -4.63 17.35 0.76
CA PHE A 22 -3.80 16.33 1.40
C PHE A 22 -3.53 16.65 2.87
N GLU A 23 -3.08 17.86 3.17
CA GLU A 23 -2.77 18.30 4.54
C GLU A 23 -3.99 18.18 5.46
N LEU A 24 -5.13 18.71 5.03
CA LEU A 24 -6.36 18.67 5.81
C LEU A 24 -6.89 17.24 5.97
N ALA A 25 -6.92 16.44 4.89
CA ALA A 25 -7.41 15.08 4.97
C ALA A 25 -6.49 14.16 5.78
N ALA A 26 -5.17 14.34 5.71
CA ALA A 26 -4.21 13.58 6.50
C ALA A 26 -4.30 13.97 7.99
N ALA A 27 -4.54 15.25 8.31
CA ALA A 27 -4.78 15.69 9.67
C ALA A 27 -6.06 15.07 10.27
N ILE A 28 -7.14 14.96 9.48
CA ILE A 28 -8.40 14.35 9.91
C ILE A 28 -8.23 12.83 10.14
N GLU A 29 -7.57 12.13 9.22
CA GLU A 29 -7.39 10.68 9.29
C GLU A 29 -6.33 10.27 10.33
N GLY A 30 -5.37 11.15 10.61
CA GLY A 30 -4.21 10.89 11.47
C GLY A 30 -3.10 10.07 10.79
N HIS A 31 -3.29 9.65 9.54
CA HIS A 31 -2.26 9.01 8.73
C HIS A 31 -2.39 9.32 7.22
N PRO A 32 -1.27 9.43 6.50
CA PRO A 32 -1.26 9.87 5.10
C PRO A 32 -1.24 8.73 4.06
N ASP A 33 -1.13 7.47 4.48
CA ASP A 33 -0.90 6.30 3.61
C ASP A 33 -2.04 6.05 2.60
N ASN A 34 -3.30 6.22 3.00
CA ASN A 34 -4.47 6.13 2.11
C ASN A 34 -4.85 7.49 1.51
N VAL A 35 -4.54 8.58 2.22
CA VAL A 35 -4.87 9.94 1.79
C VAL A 35 -4.01 10.35 0.59
N ALA A 36 -2.69 10.15 0.66
CA ALA A 36 -1.76 10.52 -0.41
C ALA A 36 -2.11 9.90 -1.77
N PRO A 37 -2.29 8.57 -1.91
CA PRO A 37 -2.61 7.98 -3.21
C PRO A 37 -4.02 8.36 -3.69
N ALA A 38 -4.97 8.62 -2.78
CA ALA A 38 -6.30 9.12 -3.15
C ALA A 38 -6.27 10.56 -3.70
N VAL A 39 -5.32 11.40 -3.26
CA VAL A 39 -5.18 12.79 -3.72
C VAL A 39 -4.29 12.90 -4.96
N PHE A 40 -3.12 12.25 -4.93
CA PHE A 40 -2.08 12.42 -5.93
C PHE A 40 -2.08 11.30 -7.00
N GLY A 41 -2.70 10.16 -6.71
CA GLY A 41 -2.66 8.96 -7.56
C GLY A 41 -1.28 8.28 -7.58
N GLY A 42 -1.19 7.13 -8.22
CA GLY A 42 0.05 6.35 -8.30
C GLY A 42 0.40 5.62 -7.00
N LEU A 43 1.68 5.31 -6.81
CA LEU A 43 2.22 4.72 -5.59
C LEU A 43 2.84 5.84 -4.75
N THR A 44 2.59 5.85 -3.44
CA THR A 44 3.08 6.93 -2.58
C THR A 44 3.81 6.37 -1.37
N THR A 45 4.91 7.01 -0.98
CA THR A 45 5.56 6.81 0.32
C THR A 45 5.38 8.07 1.14
N SER A 46 4.82 7.92 2.33
CA SER A 46 4.51 9.04 3.22
C SER A 46 5.18 8.86 4.57
N TRP A 47 5.57 9.96 5.20
CA TRP A 47 6.18 9.97 6.52
C TRP A 47 5.76 11.22 7.29
N LYS A 48 6.00 11.21 8.61
CA LYS A 48 5.79 12.35 9.49
C LYS A 48 7.14 12.95 9.86
N ASN A 49 7.29 14.27 9.77
CA ASN A 49 8.44 15.01 10.28
C ASN A 49 7.92 16.08 11.26
N GLY A 50 8.10 15.86 12.55
CA GLY A 50 7.41 16.66 13.58
C GLY A 50 5.89 16.47 13.51
N GLU A 51 5.15 17.56 13.29
CA GLU A 51 3.68 17.53 13.12
C GLU A 51 3.23 17.46 11.66
N GLU A 52 4.15 17.62 10.70
CA GLU A 52 3.82 17.68 9.28
C GLU A 52 3.87 16.30 8.63
N PHE A 53 2.88 16.04 7.76
CA PHE A 53 2.90 14.87 6.88
C PHE A 53 3.53 15.25 5.54
N HIS A 54 4.45 14.42 5.08
CA HIS A 54 5.06 14.54 3.77
C HIS A 54 4.78 13.28 2.94
N THR A 55 4.81 13.42 1.62
CA THR A 55 4.65 12.31 0.71
C THR A 55 5.46 12.50 -0.56
N VAL A 56 5.94 11.38 -1.11
CA VAL A 56 6.54 11.30 -2.44
C VAL A 56 5.69 10.35 -3.27
N ARG A 57 5.36 10.79 -4.48
CA ARG A 57 4.65 9.99 -5.47
C ARG A 57 5.63 9.37 -6.46
N TYR A 58 5.54 8.06 -6.62
CA TYR A 58 6.19 7.28 -7.66
C TYR A 58 5.20 7.00 -8.80
N ASN A 59 5.70 7.05 -10.03
CA ASN A 59 4.95 6.58 -11.19
C ASN A 59 4.78 5.07 -11.10
N VAL A 60 3.59 4.58 -11.46
CA VAL A 60 3.30 3.16 -11.60
C VAL A 60 3.26 2.84 -13.08
N SER A 61 3.94 1.76 -13.49
CA SER A 61 3.97 1.32 -14.87
C SER A 61 2.57 0.99 -15.38
N LYS A 62 2.24 1.45 -16.58
CA LYS A 62 0.92 1.19 -17.21
C LYS A 62 0.69 -0.28 -17.56
N LYS A 63 1.73 -1.12 -17.50
CA LYS A 63 1.65 -2.56 -17.71
C LYS A 63 1.18 -3.33 -16.47
N ILE A 64 1.23 -2.69 -15.30
CA ILE A 64 0.77 -3.31 -14.07
C ILE A 64 -0.75 -3.28 -14.01
N ARG A 65 -1.31 -4.40 -13.57
CA ARG A 65 -2.70 -4.55 -13.17
C ARG A 65 -2.77 -4.92 -11.70
N ALA A 66 -3.88 -4.54 -11.07
CA ALA A 66 -4.25 -4.97 -9.73
C ALA A 66 -5.62 -5.65 -9.80
N THR A 67 -5.74 -6.84 -9.23
CA THR A 67 -7.03 -7.52 -9.02
C THR A 67 -7.34 -7.52 -7.52
N ILE A 68 -8.51 -6.99 -7.14
CA ILE A 68 -8.94 -6.89 -5.75
C ILE A 68 -10.02 -7.91 -5.47
N PHE A 69 -9.80 -8.74 -4.47
CA PHE A 69 -10.76 -9.71 -3.96
C PHE A 69 -11.43 -9.13 -2.72
N VAL A 70 -12.72 -8.80 -2.85
CA VAL A 70 -13.52 -8.20 -1.78
C VAL A 70 -14.40 -9.30 -1.17
N PRO A 71 -14.13 -9.73 0.07
CA PRO A 71 -14.98 -10.72 0.71
C PRO A 71 -16.31 -10.10 1.20
N ASN A 72 -17.29 -10.95 1.51
CA ASN A 72 -18.60 -10.55 2.04
C ASN A 72 -18.60 -10.29 3.56
N PHE A 73 -17.43 -10.06 4.16
CA PHE A 73 -17.28 -9.72 5.58
C PHE A 73 -16.33 -8.53 5.74
N THR A 74 -16.53 -7.77 6.81
CA THR A 74 -15.73 -6.59 7.14
C THR A 74 -14.86 -6.85 8.37
N LEU A 75 -13.64 -6.32 8.38
CA LEU A 75 -12.80 -6.27 9.57
C LEU A 75 -12.63 -4.82 10.02
N SER A 76 -12.81 -4.56 11.30
CA SER A 76 -12.52 -3.24 11.87
C SER A 76 -11.02 -2.94 11.82
N THR A 77 -10.66 -1.77 11.29
CA THR A 77 -9.27 -1.27 11.27
C THR A 77 -8.67 -1.21 12.68
N GLN A 78 -9.50 -0.95 13.70
CA GLN A 78 -9.05 -0.93 15.09
C GLN A 78 -8.60 -2.31 15.57
N MET A 79 -9.39 -3.36 15.29
CA MET A 79 -9.03 -4.74 15.64
C MET A 79 -7.77 -5.18 14.90
N ALA A 80 -7.66 -4.84 13.61
CA ALA A 80 -6.48 -5.14 12.81
C ALA A 80 -5.20 -4.44 13.29
N ARG A 81 -5.31 -3.26 13.92
CA ARG A 81 -4.19 -2.56 14.57
C ARG A 81 -3.83 -3.19 15.92
N GLN A 82 -4.83 -3.58 16.71
CA GLN A 82 -4.63 -4.23 18.02
C GLN A 82 -3.98 -5.61 17.91
N ALA A 83 -4.10 -6.29 16.76
CA ALA A 83 -3.45 -7.57 16.53
C ALA A 83 -1.92 -7.48 16.34
N LEU A 84 -1.37 -6.28 16.13
CA LEU A 84 0.06 -6.11 15.89
C LEU A 84 0.83 -6.14 17.21
N PRO A 85 1.97 -6.85 17.28
CA PRO A 85 2.80 -6.85 18.48
C PRO A 85 3.51 -5.50 18.64
N GLU A 86 3.84 -5.14 19.88
CA GLU A 86 4.64 -3.94 20.17
C GLU A 86 6.09 -4.06 19.67
N LYS A 87 6.59 -5.29 19.53
CA LYS A 87 7.98 -5.59 19.12
C LYS A 87 7.98 -6.69 18.09
N VAL A 88 8.83 -6.54 17.08
CA VAL A 88 9.10 -7.58 16.07
C VAL A 88 10.55 -8.04 16.18
N PRO A 89 10.86 -9.28 15.79
CA PRO A 89 12.23 -9.74 15.65
C PRO A 89 13.04 -8.81 14.72
N TYR A 90 14.30 -8.58 15.06
CA TYR A 90 15.20 -7.75 14.23
C TYR A 90 15.32 -8.28 12.80
N ALA A 91 15.35 -9.60 12.63
CA ALA A 91 15.39 -10.24 11.32
C ALA A 91 14.15 -9.90 10.47
N ASP A 92 12.97 -9.83 11.06
CA ASP A 92 11.72 -9.45 10.36
C ASP A 92 11.72 -7.97 9.98
N ALA A 93 12.26 -7.11 10.85
CA ALA A 93 12.45 -5.69 10.52
C ALA A 93 13.40 -5.51 9.33
N VAL A 94 14.57 -6.16 9.35
CA VAL A 94 15.54 -6.14 8.22
C VAL A 94 14.92 -6.72 6.96
N PHE A 95 14.17 -7.82 7.08
CA PHE A 95 13.44 -8.44 5.98
C PHE A 95 12.49 -7.45 5.33
N ASN A 96 11.63 -6.80 6.11
CA ASN A 96 10.63 -5.88 5.60
C ASN A 96 11.21 -4.59 5.01
N VAL A 97 12.29 -4.04 5.59
CA VAL A 97 12.94 -2.83 5.06
C VAL A 97 13.37 -3.03 3.62
N SER A 98 14.00 -4.17 3.31
CA SER A 98 14.44 -4.42 1.93
C SER A 98 13.27 -4.56 0.95
N ARG A 99 12.15 -5.17 1.36
CA ARG A 99 10.95 -5.31 0.51
C ARG A 99 10.26 -3.98 0.28
N ALA A 100 10.15 -3.16 1.31
CA ALA A 100 9.62 -1.81 1.20
C ALA A 100 10.44 -0.96 0.22
N CYS A 101 11.78 -1.06 0.27
CA CYS A 101 12.67 -0.40 -0.68
C CYS A 101 12.53 -0.91 -2.13
N LEU A 102 12.05 -2.15 -2.33
CA LEU A 102 11.80 -2.71 -3.67
C LEU A 102 10.47 -2.24 -4.29
N LEU A 103 9.50 -1.77 -3.49
CA LEU A 103 8.18 -1.38 -4.00
C LEU A 103 8.25 -0.32 -5.12
N PRO A 104 9.01 0.79 -5.00
CA PRO A 104 9.07 1.78 -6.08
C PRO A 104 9.57 1.21 -7.41
N ILE A 105 10.57 0.34 -7.39
CA ILE A 105 11.11 -0.25 -8.62
C ILE A 105 10.22 -1.38 -9.15
N ALA A 106 9.61 -2.19 -8.28
CA ALA A 106 8.68 -3.25 -8.70
C ALA A 106 7.44 -2.67 -9.39
N PHE A 107 6.94 -1.53 -8.90
CA PHE A 107 5.77 -0.85 -9.47
C PHE A 107 6.10 0.16 -10.58
N GLY A 108 7.31 0.73 -10.60
CA GLY A 108 7.70 1.77 -11.55
C GLY A 108 8.20 1.24 -12.89
N ASP A 109 8.27 2.10 -13.92
CA ASP A 109 8.87 1.69 -15.19
C ASP A 109 10.35 1.32 -14.99
N PHE A 110 10.78 0.22 -15.61
CA PHE A 110 12.20 -0.10 -15.70
C PHE A 110 12.79 0.90 -16.69
N GLY A 111 13.41 1.96 -16.18
CA GLY A 111 14.20 2.86 -17.03
C GLY A 111 15.45 2.15 -17.56
N ASP A 112 16.48 2.92 -17.91
CA ASP A 112 17.81 2.39 -18.26
C ASP A 112 18.58 1.79 -17.06
N PHE A 113 17.87 1.66 -15.92
CA PHE A 113 18.22 0.74 -14.85
C PHE A 113 18.09 -0.69 -15.40
N SER A 114 19.09 -1.09 -16.18
CA SER A 114 19.51 -2.49 -16.25
C SER A 114 19.93 -2.89 -14.85
N ALA A 115 18.94 -3.17 -14.00
CA ALA A 115 19.19 -4.07 -12.91
C ALA A 115 19.83 -5.29 -13.58
N LYS A 116 21.07 -5.58 -13.21
CA LYS A 116 21.84 -6.78 -13.63
C LYS A 116 21.19 -8.03 -13.03
N THR A 117 19.88 -8.14 -13.17
CA THR A 117 19.01 -9.10 -12.55
C THR A 117 18.30 -9.84 -13.67
N THR A 118 18.25 -11.15 -13.54
CA THR A 118 17.49 -12.04 -14.42
C THR A 118 16.00 -12.07 -14.05
N LEU A 119 15.58 -11.27 -13.06
CA LEU A 119 14.23 -11.25 -12.52
C LEU A 119 13.28 -10.44 -13.40
N SER A 120 12.11 -10.99 -13.66
CA SER A 120 10.99 -10.30 -14.28
C SER A 120 10.35 -9.29 -13.32
N ARG A 121 9.46 -8.41 -13.84
CA ARG A 121 8.65 -7.55 -12.99
C ARG A 121 7.78 -8.35 -12.03
N ASN A 122 7.20 -9.46 -12.48
CA ASN A 122 6.39 -10.32 -11.64
C ASN A 122 7.20 -10.90 -10.48
N ASP A 123 8.47 -11.25 -10.70
CA ASP A 123 9.37 -11.69 -9.62
C ASP A 123 9.65 -10.57 -8.60
N LEU A 124 9.83 -9.33 -9.08
CA LEU A 124 10.03 -8.16 -8.21
C LEU A 124 8.76 -7.82 -7.42
N LEU A 125 7.59 -7.84 -8.06
CA LEU A 125 6.30 -7.64 -7.39
C LEU A 125 6.07 -8.72 -6.33
N PHE A 126 6.35 -9.99 -6.67
CA PHE A 126 6.21 -11.10 -5.75
C PHE A 126 7.08 -10.92 -4.51
N THR A 127 8.33 -10.50 -4.71
CA THR A 127 9.30 -10.26 -3.64
C THR A 127 8.91 -9.05 -2.80
N ALA A 128 8.60 -7.91 -3.44
CA ALA A 128 8.31 -6.65 -2.76
C ALA A 128 7.00 -6.67 -1.94
N THR A 129 6.08 -7.59 -2.25
CA THR A 129 4.81 -7.78 -1.51
C THR A 129 4.91 -8.80 -0.37
N GLN A 130 6.09 -9.34 -0.09
CA GLN A 130 6.31 -10.14 1.12
C GLN A 130 6.31 -9.24 2.36
N ASP A 131 5.73 -9.73 3.45
CA ASP A 131 5.61 -9.01 4.71
C ASP A 131 5.65 -9.98 5.90
N SER A 132 6.45 -9.63 6.90
CA SER A 132 6.59 -10.37 8.16
C SER A 132 6.12 -9.57 9.38
N ILE A 133 5.77 -8.29 9.23
CA ILE A 133 5.51 -7.39 10.37
C ILE A 133 4.03 -7.03 10.57
N HIS A 134 3.14 -7.30 9.60
CA HIS A 134 1.71 -6.99 9.74
C HIS A 134 0.77 -8.12 9.29
N GLN A 135 0.94 -8.68 8.09
CA GLN A 135 0.01 -9.64 7.51
C GLN A 135 -0.09 -10.94 8.33
N PRO A 136 1.02 -11.56 8.79
CA PRO A 136 0.93 -12.79 9.58
C PRO A 136 0.17 -12.59 10.90
N TYR A 137 0.33 -11.42 11.53
CA TYR A 137 -0.35 -11.08 12.78
C TYR A 137 -1.84 -10.81 12.60
N ARG A 138 -2.26 -10.34 11.41
CA ARG A 138 -3.67 -10.11 11.07
C ARG A 138 -4.38 -11.37 10.53
N ALA A 139 -3.62 -12.40 10.17
CA ALA A 139 -4.13 -13.59 9.48
C ALA A 139 -5.36 -14.23 10.15
N SER A 140 -5.31 -14.41 11.47
CA SER A 140 -6.39 -15.05 12.24
C SER A 140 -7.71 -14.27 12.22
N LEU A 141 -7.66 -12.97 11.99
CA LEU A 141 -8.84 -12.10 11.91
C LEU A 141 -9.56 -12.18 10.55
N MET A 142 -8.92 -12.76 9.54
CA MET A 142 -9.41 -12.80 8.17
C MET A 142 -9.00 -14.10 7.47
N GLN A 143 -9.13 -15.23 8.18
CA GLN A 143 -8.63 -16.53 7.74
C GLN A 143 -9.00 -16.88 6.28
N PRO A 144 -10.24 -16.68 5.79
CA PRO A 144 -10.56 -16.96 4.38
C PRO A 144 -9.75 -16.12 3.39
N THR A 145 -9.54 -14.82 3.68
CA THR A 145 -8.70 -13.94 2.86
C THR A 145 -7.24 -14.36 2.94
N TRP A 146 -6.77 -14.71 4.13
CA TRP A 146 -5.39 -15.13 4.32
C TRP A 146 -5.07 -16.45 3.61
N ASP A 147 -6.01 -17.39 3.61
CA ASP A 147 -5.89 -18.65 2.86
C ASP A 147 -5.83 -18.39 1.35
N LEU A 148 -6.67 -17.50 0.83
CA LEU A 148 -6.60 -17.06 -0.56
C LEU A 148 -5.23 -16.45 -0.90
N VAL A 149 -4.71 -15.54 -0.07
CA VAL A 149 -3.39 -14.94 -0.28
C VAL A 149 -2.32 -16.03 -0.32
N LYS A 150 -2.29 -16.97 0.62
CA LYS A 150 -1.32 -18.07 0.62
C LYS A 150 -1.41 -18.91 -0.66
N THR A 151 -2.61 -19.35 -1.04
CA THR A 151 -2.81 -20.15 -2.27
C THR A 151 -2.32 -19.42 -3.52
N LEU A 152 -2.60 -18.12 -3.64
CA LEU A 152 -2.12 -17.32 -4.78
C LEU A 152 -0.61 -17.15 -4.76
N ARG A 153 -0.01 -16.94 -3.59
CA ARG A 153 1.45 -16.84 -3.45
C ARG A 153 2.15 -18.16 -3.74
N ASP A 154 1.59 -19.29 -3.31
CA ASP A 154 2.10 -20.63 -3.64
C ASP A 154 2.07 -20.90 -5.14
N ALA A 155 1.13 -20.28 -5.86
CA ALA A 155 1.04 -20.31 -7.33
C ALA A 155 1.93 -19.24 -8.02
N GLY A 156 2.73 -18.46 -7.28
CA GLY A 156 3.67 -17.48 -7.82
C GLY A 156 3.10 -16.08 -8.05
N PHE A 157 1.88 -15.78 -7.59
CA PHE A 157 1.29 -14.45 -7.73
C PHE A 157 1.68 -13.51 -6.59
N ALA A 158 1.89 -12.22 -6.90
CA ALA A 158 2.18 -11.18 -5.91
C ALA A 158 0.90 -10.76 -5.15
N ALA A 159 0.39 -11.67 -4.32
CA ALA A 159 -0.78 -11.45 -3.49
C ALA A 159 -0.39 -10.85 -2.12
N ALA A 160 -1.19 -9.90 -1.65
CA ALA A 160 -1.05 -9.23 -0.37
C ALA A 160 -2.42 -8.84 0.21
N ILE A 161 -2.45 -8.55 1.52
CA ILE A 161 -3.61 -7.94 2.19
C ILE A 161 -3.67 -6.47 1.81
N SER A 162 -4.83 -5.99 1.37
CA SER A 162 -5.04 -4.59 1.06
C SER A 162 -5.32 -3.81 2.34
N GLY A 163 -4.38 -2.94 2.73
CA GLY A 163 -4.46 -2.14 3.95
C GLY A 163 -4.56 -3.00 5.21
N ALA A 164 -5.63 -2.81 5.98
CA ALA A 164 -5.91 -3.60 7.18
C ALA A 164 -6.70 -4.90 6.90
N GLY A 165 -6.99 -5.20 5.62
CA GLY A 165 -7.98 -6.19 5.22
C GLY A 165 -9.41 -5.62 5.32
N SER A 166 -10.43 -6.42 5.04
CA SER A 166 -10.43 -7.85 4.73
C SER A 166 -10.13 -8.19 3.26
N CYS A 167 -9.90 -7.20 2.40
CA CYS A 167 -9.61 -7.43 0.98
C CYS A 167 -8.20 -8.00 0.75
N ALA A 168 -8.06 -8.84 -0.28
CA ALA A 168 -6.76 -9.20 -0.86
C ALA A 168 -6.56 -8.46 -2.18
N ALA A 169 -5.30 -8.17 -2.51
CA ALA A 169 -4.89 -7.59 -3.78
C ALA A 169 -3.84 -8.49 -4.43
N VAL A 170 -3.93 -8.67 -5.75
CA VAL A 170 -2.90 -9.32 -6.57
C VAL A 170 -2.38 -8.32 -7.59
N PHE A 171 -1.07 -8.18 -7.66
CA PHE A 171 -0.38 -7.31 -8.61
C PHE A 171 0.36 -8.15 -9.66
N TYR A 172 0.27 -7.77 -10.94
CA TYR A 172 0.96 -8.47 -12.02
C TYR A 172 1.21 -7.55 -13.21
N GLU A 173 2.25 -7.87 -13.98
CA GLU A 173 2.45 -7.39 -15.34
C GLU A 173 1.75 -8.33 -16.33
N GLU A 174 0.97 -7.77 -17.26
CA GLU A 174 0.39 -8.48 -18.41
C GLU A 174 1.45 -8.86 -19.46
#